data_AF-A0A7R9PFN8-F1
#
_entry.id   AF-A0A7R9PFN8-F1
#
_cell.length_a   1.000
_cell.length_b   1.000
_cell.length_c   1.000
_cell.angle_alpha   90.00
_cell.angle_beta   90.00
_cell.angle_gamma   90.00
#
_symmetry.space_group_name_H-M   'P 1'
#
loop_
_entity.id
_entity.type
_entity.pdbx_description
1 polymer ?
#
loop_
_entity_poly.entity_id
_entity_poly.type
_entity_poly.pdbx_seq_one_letter_code
_entity_poly.pdbx_strand_id
1 'polypeptide(L)'
;MTATCLLFQNNYIKTSKYSVLTFLPLNLFEQFQRLANFYFLCLLVLQVIPAISSLTPITTAVPLIGVLALTAVKDAYDDFQRHMSDSHVNNRHSKALRDGKLVEERWAQVQVGDVIRMENDQFVAADVLLLSTSEPNGLCFIETAELD
;
A
#
# COMPACT_ATOMS: atom_id res chain seq x y z
N MET A 1 14.95 24.05 28.99
CA MET A 1 13.72 23.91 28.18
C MET A 1 13.80 22.57 27.48
N THR A 2 13.14 21.56 28.02
CA THR A 2 13.13 20.19 27.50
C THR A 2 12.21 20.15 26.28
N ALA A 3 12.80 20.12 25.08
CA ALA A 3 12.06 19.80 23.86
C ALA A 3 11.56 18.36 23.99
N THR A 4 10.26 18.20 24.24
CA THR A 4 9.58 16.93 24.09
C THR A 4 9.78 16.52 22.63
N CYS A 5 10.61 15.50 22.38
CA CYS A 5 10.79 14.91 21.07
C CYS A 5 9.47 14.23 20.70
N LEU A 6 8.57 14.98 20.05
CA LEU A 6 7.38 14.41 19.44
C LEU A 6 7.88 13.55 18.28
N LEU A 7 7.84 12.22 18.46
CA LEU A 7 8.12 11.27 17.38
C LEU A 7 6.96 11.32 16.40
N PHE A 8 7.14 12.05 15.31
CA PHE A 8 6.22 12.05 14.18
C PHE A 8 6.43 10.79 13.34
N GLN A 9 5.38 10.37 12.62
CA GLN A 9 5.50 9.29 11.64
C GLN A 9 6.35 9.74 10.46
N ASN A 10 7.09 8.81 9.86
CA ASN A 10 7.85 9.08 8.65
C ASN A 10 6.91 9.27 7.45
N ASN A 11 7.30 10.09 6.47
CA ASN A 11 6.54 10.32 5.25
C ASN A 11 6.64 9.18 4.22
N TYR A 12 6.75 7.92 4.69
CA TYR A 12 6.88 6.74 3.85
C TYR A 12 5.51 6.13 3.57
N ILE A 13 5.13 6.06 2.29
CA ILE A 13 3.87 5.46 1.85
C ILE A 13 4.05 3.97 1.62
N LYS A 14 3.16 3.17 2.20
CA LYS A 14 3.08 1.72 1.97
C LYS A 14 1.63 1.28 1.81
N THR A 15 1.22 1.07 0.56
CA THR A 15 -0.11 0.57 0.21
C THR A 15 -0.12 -0.94 -0.10
N SER A 16 1.06 -1.49 -0.35
CA SER A 16 1.28 -2.94 -0.45
C SER A 16 0.99 -3.67 0.86
N LYS A 17 0.26 -4.78 0.74
CA LYS A 17 -0.18 -5.61 1.87
C LYS A 17 0.80 -6.73 2.18
N TYR A 18 1.37 -7.35 1.15
CA TYR A 18 2.18 -8.54 1.30
C TYR A 18 3.67 -8.23 1.18
N SER A 19 4.48 -9.05 1.84
CA SER A 19 5.89 -9.24 1.51
C SER A 19 6.02 -10.56 0.75
N VAL A 20 7.14 -10.76 0.07
CA VAL A 20 7.45 -12.01 -0.66
C VAL A 20 7.24 -13.24 0.23
N LEU A 21 7.61 -13.17 1.51
CA LEU A 21 7.47 -14.27 2.47
C LEU A 21 6.07 -14.37 3.10
N THR A 22 5.38 -13.25 3.27
CA THR A 22 4.06 -13.23 3.94
C THR A 22 2.90 -13.44 2.97
N PHE A 23 3.16 -13.33 1.66
CA PHE A 23 2.14 -13.46 0.62
C PHE A 23 1.35 -14.77 0.75
N LEU A 24 2.02 -15.91 0.65
CA LEU A 24 1.33 -17.21 0.65
C LEU A 24 0.52 -17.49 1.93
N PRO A 25 1.08 -17.40 3.15
CA PRO A 25 0.33 -17.72 4.36
C PRO A 25 -0.83 -16.75 4.61
N LEU A 26 -0.62 -15.45 4.38
CA LEU A 26 -1.63 -14.43 4.66
C LEU A 26 -2.73 -14.44 3.58
N ASN A 27 -2.36 -14.54 2.31
CA ASN A 27 -3.31 -14.60 1.20
C ASN A 27 -4.21 -15.85 1.31
N LEU A 28 -3.65 -17.02 1.61
CA LEU A 28 -4.46 -18.23 1.84
C LEU A 28 -5.40 -18.07 3.03
N PHE A 29 -4.92 -17.48 4.13
CA PHE A 29 -5.77 -17.22 5.30
C PHE A 29 -6.95 -16.31 4.95
N GLU A 30 -6.71 -15.20 4.24
CA GLU A 30 -7.76 -14.29 3.76
C GLU A 30 -8.73 -15.00 2.80
N GLN A 31 -8.23 -15.86 1.91
CA GLN A 31 -9.07 -16.62 0.99
C GLN A 31 -9.96 -17.63 1.73
N PHE A 32 -9.49 -18.28 2.79
CA PHE A 32 -10.30 -19.22 3.58
C PHE A 32 -11.25 -18.54 4.57
N GLN A 33 -11.10 -17.24 4.87
CA GLN A 33 -12.11 -16.47 5.60
C GLN A 33 -13.39 -16.26 4.77
N ARG A 34 -13.36 -16.48 3.45
CA ARG A 34 -14.55 -16.48 2.61
C ARG A 34 -15.35 -17.76 2.84
N LEU A 35 -16.61 -17.62 3.24
CA LEU A 35 -17.50 -18.74 3.59
C LEU A 35 -17.56 -19.84 2.50
N ALA A 36 -17.55 -19.47 1.22
CA ALA A 36 -17.56 -20.44 0.13
C ALA A 36 -16.29 -21.33 0.11
N ASN A 37 -15.11 -20.73 0.24
CA ASN A 37 -13.84 -21.45 0.24
C ASN A 37 -13.72 -22.34 1.48
N PHE A 38 -14.15 -21.84 2.65
CA PHE A 38 -14.23 -22.63 3.88
C PHE A 38 -15.19 -23.82 3.76
N TYR A 39 -16.37 -23.60 3.14
CA TYR A 39 -17.34 -24.66 2.88
C TYR A 39 -16.75 -25.77 2.00
N PHE A 40 -16.11 -25.42 0.88
CA PHE A 40 -15.46 -26.41 0.01
C PHE A 40 -14.30 -27.12 0.69
N LEU A 41 -13.55 -26.44 1.57
CA LEU A 41 -12.51 -27.08 2.38
C LEU A 41 -13.10 -28.15 3.31
N CYS A 42 -14.19 -27.82 4.02
CA CYS A 42 -14.89 -28.79 4.87
C CYS A 42 -15.42 -29.98 4.08
N LEU A 43 -16.03 -29.73 2.91
CA LEU A 43 -16.47 -30.81 2.01
C LEU A 43 -15.31 -31.70 1.58
N LEU A 44 -14.17 -31.11 1.21
CA LEU A 44 -12.98 -31.85 0.79
C LEU A 44 -12.46 -32.74 1.93
N VAL A 45 -12.41 -32.23 3.17
CA VAL A 45 -12.00 -33.00 4.35
C VAL A 45 -12.95 -34.18 4.60
N LEU A 46 -14.26 -33.98 4.46
CA LEU A 46 -15.25 -35.07 4.61
C LEU A 46 -15.12 -36.12 3.51
N GLN A 47 -14.80 -35.72 2.27
CA GLN A 47 -14.62 -36.64 1.14
C GLN A 47 -13.34 -37.48 1.23
N VAL A 48 -12.31 -37.01 1.96
CA VAL A 48 -11.09 -37.79 2.20
C VAL A 48 -11.35 -39.01 3.10
N ILE A 49 -12.45 -39.04 3.85
CA ILE A 49 -12.86 -40.18 4.67
C ILE A 49 -13.76 -41.11 3.83
N PRO A 50 -13.24 -42.23 3.30
CA PRO A 50 -13.99 -43.10 2.38
C PRO A 50 -15.22 -43.77 3.03
N ALA A 51 -15.31 -43.77 4.36
CA ALA A 51 -16.48 -44.26 5.10
C ALA A 51 -17.67 -43.29 5.09
N ILE A 52 -17.44 -41.99 4.82
CA ILE A 52 -18.45 -40.93 4.87
C ILE A 52 -18.91 -40.54 3.46
N SER A 53 -18.04 -40.67 2.45
CA SER A 53 -18.36 -40.31 1.06
C SER A 53 -17.87 -41.34 0.05
N SER A 54 -18.70 -41.62 -0.96
CA SER A 54 -18.35 -42.41 -2.14
C SER A 54 -17.78 -41.57 -3.29
N LEU A 55 -17.74 -40.24 -3.15
CA LEU A 55 -17.20 -39.31 -4.13
C LEU A 55 -15.67 -39.24 -4.04
N THR A 56 -15.00 -39.19 -5.19
CA THR A 56 -13.54 -38.99 -5.24
C THR A 56 -13.18 -37.56 -4.83
N PRO A 57 -12.26 -37.33 -3.87
CA PRO A 57 -11.86 -35.98 -3.42
C PRO A 57 -11.38 -35.05 -4.53
N ILE A 58 -10.86 -35.62 -5.63
CA ILE A 58 -10.32 -34.91 -6.78
C ILE A 58 -11.35 -33.97 -7.41
N THR A 59 -12.62 -34.38 -7.50
CA THR A 59 -13.68 -33.57 -8.14
C THR A 59 -13.97 -32.27 -7.38
N THR A 60 -13.67 -32.23 -6.08
CA THR A 60 -13.79 -31.03 -5.23
C THR A 60 -12.47 -30.29 -5.09
N ALA A 61 -11.35 -31.01 -5.03
CA ALA A 61 -10.02 -30.44 -4.90
C ALA A 61 -9.62 -29.58 -6.10
N VAL A 62 -9.85 -30.09 -7.32
CA VAL A 62 -9.47 -29.39 -8.57
C VAL A 62 -10.10 -28.00 -8.68
N PRO A 63 -11.44 -27.82 -8.58
CA PRO A 63 -12.04 -26.50 -8.67
C PRO A 63 -11.62 -25.58 -7.50
N LEU A 64 -11.49 -26.12 -6.28
CA LEU A 64 -11.04 -25.32 -5.13
C LEU A 64 -9.62 -24.78 -5.36
N ILE A 65 -8.66 -25.65 -5.71
CA ILE A 65 -7.28 -25.24 -5.98
C ILE A 65 -7.23 -24.27 -7.16
N GLY A 66 -8.01 -24.51 -8.23
CA GLY A 66 -8.08 -23.62 -9.38
C GLY A 66 -8.54 -22.20 -9.03
N VAL A 67 -9.61 -22.07 -8.24
CA VAL A 67 -10.11 -20.77 -7.78
C VAL A 67 -9.12 -20.08 -6.84
N LEU A 68 -8.53 -20.83 -5.90
CA LEU A 68 -7.56 -20.27 -4.96
C LEU A 68 -6.29 -19.78 -5.68
N ALA A 69 -5.80 -20.56 -6.64
CA ALA A 69 -4.62 -20.22 -7.43
C ALA A 69 -4.86 -19.01 -8.33
N LEU A 70 -5.99 -18.96 -9.05
CA LEU A 70 -6.33 -17.80 -9.90
C LEU A 70 -6.44 -16.52 -9.06
N THR A 71 -7.09 -16.61 -7.90
CA THR A 71 -7.23 -15.48 -6.97
C THR A 71 -5.88 -15.05 -6.43
N ALA A 72 -5.03 -15.99 -6.02
CA ALA A 72 -3.69 -15.69 -5.54
C ALA A 72 -2.83 -15.02 -6.61
N VAL A 73 -2.86 -15.49 -7.87
CA VAL A 73 -2.09 -14.87 -8.97
C VAL A 73 -2.55 -13.43 -9.20
N LYS A 74 -3.86 -13.19 -9.21
CA LYS A 74 -4.42 -11.84 -9.35
C LYS A 74 -3.96 -10.95 -8.19
N ASP A 75 -4.12 -11.40 -6.95
CA ASP A 75 -3.75 -10.64 -5.77
C ASP A 75 -2.24 -10.34 -5.72
N ALA A 76 -1.40 -11.28 -6.15
CA ALA A 76 0.04 -11.10 -6.27
C ALA A 76 0.40 -10.03 -7.30
N TYR A 77 -0.24 -10.05 -8.46
CA TYR A 77 -0.04 -9.05 -9.51
C TYR A 77 -0.46 -7.65 -9.03
N ASP A 78 -1.65 -7.54 -8.45
CA ASP A 78 -2.17 -6.28 -7.91
C ASP A 78 -1.25 -5.73 -6.80
N ASP A 79 -0.75 -6.58 -5.90
CA ASP A 79 0.16 -6.15 -4.83
C ASP A 79 1.56 -5.77 -5.36
N PHE A 80 2.08 -6.47 -6.38
CA PHE A 80 3.33 -6.10 -7.04
C PHE A 80 3.24 -4.72 -7.68
N GLN A 81 2.13 -4.42 -8.36
CA GLN A 81 1.89 -3.10 -8.92
C GLN A 81 1.86 -2.02 -7.82
N ARG A 82 1.30 -2.32 -6.64
CA ARG A 82 1.33 -1.42 -5.48
C ARG A 82 2.75 -1.19 -4.97
N HIS A 83 3.59 -2.22 -4.86
CA HIS A 83 5.01 -2.05 -4.48
C HIS A 83 5.74 -1.12 -5.44
N MET A 84 5.50 -1.26 -6.74
CA MET A 84 6.10 -0.38 -7.76
C MET A 84 5.60 1.06 -7.63
N SER A 85 4.31 1.26 -7.42
CA SER A 85 3.70 2.58 -7.19
C SER A 85 4.23 3.25 -5.92
N ASP A 86 4.24 2.51 -4.80
CA ASP A 86 4.79 2.95 -3.51
C ASP A 86 6.24 3.40 -3.69
N SER A 87 7.07 2.60 -4.35
CA SER A 87 8.47 2.92 -4.63
C SER A 87 8.61 4.17 -5.50
N HIS A 88 7.77 4.32 -6.52
CA HIS A 88 7.79 5.50 -7.38
C HIS A 88 7.47 6.78 -6.58
N VAL A 89 6.40 6.77 -5.78
CA VAL A 89 5.98 7.93 -4.99
C VAL A 89 7.01 8.27 -3.91
N ASN A 90 7.50 7.27 -3.16
CA ASN A 90 8.49 7.48 -2.09
C ASN A 90 9.83 8.04 -2.59
N ASN A 91 10.18 7.77 -3.85
CA ASN A 91 11.41 8.26 -4.48
C ASN A 91 11.21 9.54 -5.32
N ARG A 92 10.00 10.14 -5.33
CA ARG A 92 9.83 11.49 -5.88
C ARG A 92 10.66 12.49 -5.08
N HIS A 93 11.06 13.57 -5.73
CA HIS A 93 11.91 14.59 -5.13
C HIS A 93 11.13 15.88 -4.83
N SER A 94 11.55 16.58 -3.78
CA SER A 94 11.05 17.89 -3.40
C SER A 94 12.21 18.76 -2.90
N LYS A 95 12.10 20.08 -3.05
CA LYS A 95 13.14 21.01 -2.58
C LYS A 95 12.91 21.34 -1.11
N ALA A 96 13.65 20.71 -0.21
CA ALA A 96 13.60 20.98 1.22
C ALA A 96 14.69 21.98 1.63
N LEU A 97 14.39 22.88 2.57
CA LEU A 97 15.35 23.79 3.16
C LEU A 97 16.16 23.07 4.26
N ARG A 98 17.44 22.84 4.01
CA ARG A 98 18.40 22.25 4.96
C ARG A 98 19.54 23.22 5.19
N ASP A 99 19.80 23.58 6.44
CA ASP A 99 20.92 24.47 6.83
C ASP A 99 20.98 25.77 5.99
N GLY A 100 19.83 26.35 5.68
CA GLY A 100 19.71 27.58 4.88
C GLY A 100 19.88 27.40 3.37
N LYS A 101 20.00 26.17 2.86
CA LYS A 101 20.09 25.86 1.43
C LYS A 101 18.93 24.98 0.99
N LEU A 102 18.43 25.20 -0.22
CA LEU A 102 17.46 24.31 -0.84
C LEU A 102 18.20 23.09 -1.41
N VAL A 103 17.80 21.90 -0.99
CA VAL A 103 18.34 20.62 -1.46
C VAL A 103 17.22 19.74 -1.97
N GLU A 104 17.54 18.91 -2.97
CA GLU A 104 16.62 17.88 -3.46
C GLU A 104 16.56 16.73 -2.45
N GLU A 105 15.39 16.53 -1.86
CA GLU A 105 15.13 15.51 -0.84
C GLU A 105 14.05 14.55 -1.35
N ARG A 106 14.19 13.26 -1.04
CA ARG A 106 13.15 12.28 -1.39
C ARG A 106 11.92 12.52 -0.53
N TRP A 107 10.73 12.32 -1.11
CA TRP A 107 9.47 12.48 -0.39
C TRP A 107 9.43 11.65 0.90
N ALA A 108 9.92 10.41 0.86
CA ALA A 108 10.01 9.54 2.04
C ALA A 108 10.93 10.07 3.17
N GLN A 109 11.80 11.05 2.88
CA GLN A 109 12.75 11.65 3.82
C GLN A 109 12.32 13.04 4.30
N VAL A 110 11.22 13.58 3.78
CA VAL A 110 10.61 14.82 4.30
C VAL A 110 10.05 14.54 5.70
N GLN A 111 10.31 15.45 6.64
CA GLN A 111 9.94 15.35 8.05
C GLN A 111 9.08 16.54 8.48
N VAL A 112 8.32 16.35 9.57
CA VAL A 112 7.50 17.42 10.15
C VAL A 112 8.41 18.55 10.65
N GLY A 113 8.12 19.77 10.22
CA GLY A 113 8.92 20.97 10.50
C GLY A 113 9.82 21.41 9.34
N ASP A 114 9.90 20.60 8.28
CA ASP A 114 10.62 20.97 7.08
C ASP A 114 9.93 22.11 6.33
N VAL A 115 10.72 23.08 5.88
CA VAL A 115 10.25 24.08 4.93
C VAL A 115 10.54 23.56 3.53
N ILE A 116 9.48 23.25 2.78
CA ILE A 116 9.61 22.83 1.38
C ILE A 116 9.27 23.99 0.44
N ARG A 117 10.03 24.11 -0.64
CA ARG A 117 9.72 25.00 -1.76
C ARG A 117 9.11 24.19 -2.88
N MET A 118 7.89 24.52 -3.24
CA MET A 118 7.21 23.94 -4.38
C MET A 118 7.36 24.85 -5.60
N GLU A 119 7.42 24.25 -6.78
CA GLU A 119 7.36 24.95 -8.06
C GLU A 119 6.01 24.67 -8.73
N ASN A 120 5.67 25.45 -9.76
CA ASN A 120 4.44 25.22 -10.52
C ASN A 120 4.42 23.80 -11.10
N ASP A 121 3.22 23.22 -11.18
CA ASP A 121 2.94 21.90 -11.73
C ASP A 121 3.66 20.74 -10.98
N GLN A 122 4.12 20.98 -9.74
CA GLN A 122 4.65 19.94 -8.87
C GLN A 122 3.61 19.41 -7.90
N PHE A 123 3.62 18.10 -7.71
CA PHE A 123 2.80 17.45 -6.70
C PHE A 123 3.26 17.81 -5.28
N VAL A 124 2.29 17.83 -4.36
CA VAL A 124 2.54 18.07 -2.94
C VAL A 124 3.06 16.79 -2.28
N ALA A 125 4.20 16.87 -1.59
CA ALA A 125 4.86 15.71 -0.98
C ALA A 125 4.18 15.20 0.32
N ALA A 126 3.44 16.08 1.01
CA ALA A 126 2.79 15.82 2.29
C ALA A 126 1.73 16.91 2.57
N ASP A 127 0.99 16.80 3.66
CA ASP A 127 0.15 17.90 4.15
C ASP A 127 1.02 19.09 4.56
N VAL A 128 0.79 20.26 3.95
CA VAL A 128 1.61 21.47 4.14
C VAL A 128 0.79 22.66 4.60
N LEU A 129 1.46 23.56 5.33
CA LEU A 129 0.96 24.89 5.65
C LEU A 129 1.61 25.92 4.72
N LEU A 130 0.80 26.66 3.97
CA LEU A 130 1.30 27.73 3.09
C LEU A 130 1.89 28.88 3.93
N LEU A 131 3.19 29.12 3.80
CA LEU A 131 3.90 30.20 4.48
C LEU A 131 4.04 31.46 3.62
N SER A 132 4.35 31.27 2.34
CA SER A 132 4.59 32.33 1.37
C SER A 132 4.38 31.80 -0.04
N THR A 133 4.06 32.68 -0.97
CA THR A 133 3.82 32.40 -2.38
C THR A 133 4.51 33.48 -3.22
N SER A 134 4.80 33.18 -4.49
CA SER A 134 5.28 34.16 -5.46
C SER A 134 4.27 35.26 -5.76
N GLU A 135 2.99 35.00 -5.47
CA GLU A 135 1.91 35.88 -5.86
C GLU A 135 1.76 37.06 -4.89
N PRO A 136 1.69 38.31 -5.39
CA PRO A 136 1.73 39.52 -4.56
C PRO A 136 0.56 39.63 -3.57
N ASN A 137 -0.55 38.94 -3.83
CA ASN A 137 -1.73 38.91 -2.97
C ASN A 137 -1.73 37.77 -1.94
N GLY A 138 -0.66 36.97 -1.88
CA GLY A 138 -0.62 35.82 -0.96
C GLY A 138 -1.49 34.64 -1.39
N LEU A 139 -1.88 34.57 -2.68
CA LEU A 139 -2.72 33.51 -3.22
C LEU A 139 -1.88 32.34 -3.78
N CYS A 140 -2.39 31.12 -3.61
CA CYS A 140 -1.84 29.90 -4.21
C CYS A 140 -3.02 29.07 -4.75
N PHE A 141 -2.85 28.54 -5.95
CA PHE A 141 -3.84 27.69 -6.61
C PHE A 141 -3.36 26.25 -6.56
N ILE A 142 -4.25 25.34 -6.18
CA ILE A 142 -3.98 23.91 -6.06
C ILE A 142 -5.03 23.17 -6.87
N GLU A 143 -4.60 22.20 -7.67
CA GLU A 143 -5.49 21.27 -8.33
C GLU A 143 -5.68 20.04 -7.43
N THR A 144 -6.94 19.72 -7.12
CA THR A 144 -7.31 18.58 -6.26
C THR A 144 -7.82 17.38 -7.04
N ALA A 145 -7.61 17.35 -8.36
CA ALA A 145 -8.14 16.30 -9.24
C ALA A 145 -7.64 14.87 -8.90
N GLU A 146 -6.51 14.75 -8.18
CA GLU A 146 -5.98 13.45 -7.72
C GLU A 146 -6.42 13.07 -6.29
N LEU A 147 -7.10 13.97 -5.57
CA LEU A 147 -7.52 13.76 -4.19
C LEU A 147 -9.00 13.31 -4.08
N ASP A 148 -9.82 13.64 -5.09
CA ASP A 148 -11.26 13.35 -5.17
C ASP A 148 -11.63 12.12 -6.02
#